data_AF-X0XCC2-F1
#
_entry.id   AF-X0XCC2-F1
#
_cell.length_a   1.000
_cell.length_b   1.000
_cell.length_c   1.000
_cell.angle_alpha   90.00
_cell.angle_beta   90.00
_cell.angle_gamma   90.00
#
_symmetry.space_group_name_H-M   'P 1'
#
loop_
_entity.id
_entity.type
_entity.pdbx_description
1 polymer ?
#
loop_
_entity_poly.entity_id
_entity_poly.type
_entity_poly.pdbx_seq_one_letter_code
_entity_poly.pdbx_strand_id
1 'polypeptide(L)'
;HGHGDKVLELGVGTARLAIQLAREGVETWGIDNSPHMLRAAERNVAEEPQEVRGLLHLEQADVRDFQLGEAFGLVYFPSFSFDHILDRGEQLGAL
;
A
#
# COMPACT_ATOMS: atom_id res chain seq x y z
N HIS A 1 4.84 -4.70 -24.67
CA HIS A 1 3.79 -5.05 -23.70
C HIS A 1 4.26 -4.55 -22.35
N GLY A 2 4.10 -3.24 -22.12
CA GLY A 2 4.81 -2.50 -21.09
C GLY A 2 4.14 -2.69 -19.74
N HIS A 3 4.94 -2.88 -18.70
CA HIS A 3 4.47 -3.05 -17.32
C HIS A 3 3.89 -1.75 -16.72
N GLY A 4 3.54 -0.76 -17.55
CA GLY A 4 3.17 0.61 -17.16
C GLY A 4 1.83 0.73 -16.44
N ASP A 5 1.01 -0.32 -16.48
CA ASP A 5 -0.35 -0.31 -15.91
C ASP A 5 -0.43 -0.99 -14.54
N LYS A 6 0.69 -1.56 -14.06
CA LYS A 6 0.80 -2.21 -12.75
C LYS A 6 1.71 -1.44 -11.81
N VAL A 7 1.23 -1.22 -10.59
CA VAL A 7 1.99 -0.53 -9.55
C VAL A 7 2.07 -1.35 -8.27
N LEU A 8 3.16 -1.20 -7.52
CA LEU A 8 3.36 -1.84 -6.22
C LEU A 8 3.56 -0.78 -5.13
N GLU A 9 2.70 -0.83 -4.11
CA GLU A 9 2.82 -0.08 -2.86
C GLU A 9 3.51 -0.94 -1.79
N LEU A 10 4.70 -0.53 -1.37
CA LEU A 10 5.39 -1.11 -0.21
C LEU A 10 4.81 -0.46 1.07
N GLY A 11 4.53 -1.26 2.09
CA GLY A 11 3.89 -0.78 3.32
C GLY A 11 2.49 -0.22 3.09
N VAL A 12 1.64 -0.96 2.39
CA VAL A 12 0.32 -0.51 1.92
C VAL A 12 -0.64 -0.16 3.06
N GLY A 13 -0.38 -0.60 4.29
CA GLY A 13 -1.17 -0.27 5.47
C GLY A 13 -2.65 -0.59 5.29
N THR A 14 -3.51 0.44 5.32
CA THR A 14 -4.97 0.32 5.14
C THR A 14 -5.43 0.47 3.68
N ALA A 15 -4.49 0.40 2.72
CA ALA A 15 -4.71 0.54 1.28
C ALA A 15 -5.28 1.88 0.81
N ARG A 16 -5.07 2.96 1.57
CA ARG A 16 -5.65 4.28 1.26
C ARG A 16 -5.27 4.78 -0.14
N LEU A 17 -3.99 4.72 -0.51
CA LEU A 17 -3.52 5.19 -1.82
C LEU A 17 -3.80 4.15 -2.91
N ALA A 18 -3.50 2.88 -2.63
CA ALA A 18 -3.85 1.77 -3.51
C ALA A 18 -5.31 1.82 -4.00
N ILE A 19 -6.28 2.05 -3.10
CA ILE A 19 -7.70 2.18 -3.46
C ILE A 19 -7.95 3.36 -4.42
N GLN A 20 -7.29 4.50 -4.21
CA GLN A 20 -7.46 5.64 -5.14
C GLN A 20 -6.90 5.32 -6.53
N LEU A 21 -5.75 4.64 -6.61
CA LEU A 21 -5.18 4.23 -7.89
C LEU A 21 -6.09 3.22 -8.62
N ALA A 22 -6.65 2.26 -7.89
CA ALA A 22 -7.62 1.32 -8.45
C ALA A 22 -8.90 2.01 -8.95
N ARG A 23 -9.38 3.06 -8.27
CA ARG A 23 -10.52 3.88 -8.75
C ARG A 23 -10.22 4.60 -10.06
N GLU A 24 -8.96 4.96 -10.31
CA GLU A 24 -8.48 5.53 -11.58
C GLU A 24 -8.16 4.45 -12.64
N GLY A 25 -8.45 3.18 -12.36
CA GLY A 25 -8.27 2.07 -13.29
C GLY A 25 -6.87 1.45 -13.32
N VAL A 26 -6.01 1.76 -12.34
CA VAL A 26 -4.65 1.23 -12.24
C VAL A 26 -4.63 -0.07 -11.44
N GLU A 27 -4.09 -1.15 -12.01
CA GLU A 27 -3.90 -2.42 -11.30
C GLU A 27 -2.83 -2.23 -10.21
N THR A 28 -3.24 -2.34 -8.96
CA THR A 28 -2.42 -1.96 -7.82
C THR A 28 -2.21 -3.14 -6.87
N TRP A 29 -0.94 -3.44 -6.67
CA TRP A 29 -0.47 -4.40 -5.69
C TRP A 29 -0.01 -3.66 -4.44
N GLY A 30 -0.22 -4.26 -3.28
CA GLY A 30 0.19 -3.70 -2.01
C GLY A 30 0.69 -4.78 -1.06
N ILE A 31 1.86 -4.56 -0.45
CA ILE A 31 2.37 -5.44 0.59
C ILE A 31 2.54 -4.73 1.92
N ASP A 32 2.23 -5.41 3.01
CA ASP A 32 2.47 -4.93 4.37
C ASP A 32 2.79 -6.11 5.29
N ASN A 33 3.66 -5.90 6.29
CA ASN A 33 4.01 -6.96 7.23
C ASN A 33 3.03 -7.07 8.40
N SER A 34 2.12 -6.09 8.56
CA SER A 34 1.16 -5.99 9.66
C SER A 34 -0.18 -6.65 9.29
N PRO A 35 -0.51 -7.82 9.86
CA PRO A 35 -1.78 -8.49 9.59
C PRO A 35 -2.98 -7.65 10.03
N HIS A 36 -2.82 -6.81 11.05
CA HIS A 36 -3.88 -5.94 11.54
C HIS A 36 -4.21 -4.84 10.52
N MET A 37 -3.20 -4.24 9.89
CA MET A 37 -3.39 -3.23 8.87
C MET A 37 -4.04 -3.83 7.62
N LEU A 38 -3.59 -5.00 7.18
CA LEU A 38 -4.18 -5.70 6.04
C LEU A 38 -5.65 -6.08 6.28
N ARG A 39 -6.02 -6.54 7.48
CA ARG A 39 -7.45 -6.75 7.81
C ARG A 39 -8.27 -5.47 7.73
N ALA A 40 -7.69 -4.32 8.05
CA ALA A 40 -8.37 -3.03 7.88
C ALA A 40 -8.45 -2.64 6.40
N ALA A 41 -7.38 -2.89 5.63
CA ALA A 41 -7.38 -2.71 4.18
C ALA A 41 -8.46 -3.54 3.51
N GLU A 42 -8.57 -4.83 3.81
CA GLU A 42 -9.61 -5.73 3.28
C GLU A 42 -11.02 -5.19 3.53
N ARG A 43 -11.28 -4.64 4.71
CA ARG A 43 -12.59 -4.01 5.02
C ARG A 43 -12.83 -2.78 4.15
N ASN A 44 -11.83 -1.90 4.02
CA ASN A 44 -11.94 -0.72 3.16
C ASN A 44 -12.16 -1.11 1.70
N VAL A 45 -11.43 -2.11 1.20
CA VAL A 45 -11.58 -2.65 -0.16
C VAL A 45 -12.97 -3.26 -0.35
N ALA A 46 -13.53 -3.93 0.65
CA ALA A 46 -14.87 -4.52 0.55
C ALA A 46 -16.00 -3.49 0.35
N GLU A 47 -15.77 -2.22 0.71
CA GLU A 47 -16.70 -1.10 0.51
C GLU A 47 -16.67 -0.56 -0.93
N GLU A 48 -15.67 -0.94 -1.74
CA GLU A 48 -15.53 -0.47 -3.12
C GLU A 48 -16.38 -1.28 -4.12
N PRO A 49 -16.73 -0.69 -5.28
CA PRO A 49 -17.35 -1.41 -6.40
C PRO A 49 -16.54 -2.61 -6.87
N GLN A 50 -17.20 -3.59 -7.49
CA GLN A 50 -16.55 -4.83 -7.95
C GLN A 50 -15.38 -4.56 -8.92
N GLU A 51 -15.53 -3.56 -9.77
CA GLU A 51 -14.55 -3.17 -10.78
C GLU A 51 -13.26 -2.66 -10.11
N VAL A 52 -13.38 -1.87 -9.04
CA VAL A 52 -12.24 -1.35 -8.26
C VAL A 52 -11.58 -2.47 -7.46
N ARG A 53 -12.37 -3.33 -6.80
CA ARG A 53 -11.84 -4.47 -6.04
C ARG A 53 -11.05 -5.44 -6.92
N GLY A 54 -11.49 -5.62 -8.17
CA GLY A 54 -10.81 -6.49 -9.15
C GLY A 54 -9.42 -6.01 -9.57
N LEU A 55 -9.07 -4.76 -9.27
CA LEU A 55 -7.77 -4.15 -9.56
C LEU A 55 -6.81 -4.14 -8.35
N LEU A 56 -7.25 -4.64 -7.19
CA LEU A 56 -6.48 -4.59 -5.95
C LEU A 56 -5.98 -5.97 -5.54
N HIS A 57 -4.68 -6.04 -5.29
CA HIS A 57 -3.99 -7.25 -4.86
C HIS A 57 -3.20 -6.94 -3.58
N LEU A 58 -3.67 -7.42 -2.43
CA LEU A 58 -3.03 -7.18 -1.14
C LEU A 58 -2.41 -8.46 -0.61
N GLU A 59 -1.14 -8.40 -0.22
CA GLU A 59 -0.40 -9.55 0.31
C GLU A 59 0.36 -9.20 1.58
N GLN A 60 0.41 -10.15 2.53
CA GLN A 60 1.25 -10.00 3.70
C GLN A 60 2.69 -10.39 3.38
N ALA A 61 3.61 -9.42 3.40
CA ALA A 61 5.03 -9.68 3.16
C ALA A 61 5.93 -8.67 3.88
N ASP A 62 7.18 -9.05 4.11
CA ASP A 62 8.21 -8.14 4.59
C ASP A 62 8.86 -7.46 3.38
N VAL A 63 8.85 -6.13 3.35
CA VAL A 63 9.45 -5.34 2.25
C VAL A 63 10.96 -5.60 2.07
N ARG A 64 11.63 -6.19 3.07
CA ARG A 64 13.04 -6.58 3.01
C ARG A 64 13.29 -7.92 2.33
N ASP A 65 12.26 -8.78 2.25
CA ASP A 65 12.37 -10.14 1.74
C ASP A 65 10.99 -10.62 1.21
N PHE A 66 10.70 -10.32 -0.05
CA PHE A 66 9.45 -10.69 -0.71
C PHE A 66 9.67 -11.05 -2.18
N GLN A 67 8.78 -11.89 -2.72
CA GLN A 67 8.81 -12.35 -4.11
C GLN A 67 7.39 -12.45 -4.66
N LEU A 68 6.96 -11.51 -5.51
CA LEU A 68 5.60 -11.47 -6.05
C LEU A 68 5.45 -12.18 -7.41
N GLY A 69 6.55 -12.61 -8.04
CA GLY A 69 6.52 -13.22 -9.38
C GLY A 69 6.07 -12.29 -10.51
N GLU A 70 5.80 -11.02 -10.20
CA GLU A 70 5.29 -9.99 -11.11
C GLU A 70 6.32 -8.86 -11.29
N ALA A 71 6.17 -8.10 -12.38
CA ALA A 71 6.99 -6.92 -12.65
C ALA A 71 6.10 -5.67 -12.73
N PHE A 72 6.57 -4.59 -12.12
CA PHE A 72 5.79 -3.36 -11.93
C PHE A 72 6.40 -2.20 -12.71
N GLY A 73 5.57 -1.37 -13.31
CA GLY A 73 5.99 -0.14 -13.97
C GLY A 73 6.36 0.96 -12.98
N LEU A 74 5.80 0.89 -11.77
CA LEU A 74 6.12 1.75 -10.64
C LEU A 74 6.10 0.95 -9.34
N VAL A 75 7.18 1.07 -8.56
CA VAL A 75 7.21 0.63 -7.17
C VAL A 75 7.40 1.87 -6.31
N TYR A 76 6.54 2.06 -5.33
CA TYR A 76 6.61 3.20 -4.43
C TYR A 76 6.40 2.77 -2.97
N PHE A 77 7.04 3.50 -2.06
CA PHE A 77 6.86 3.31 -0.62
C PHE A 77 6.41 4.66 -0.04
N PRO A 78 5.09 4.87 0.17
CA PRO A 78 4.61 6.10 0.76
C PRO A 78 5.17 6.23 2.17
N SER A 79 6.04 7.21 2.39
CA SER A 79 6.59 7.52 3.69
C SER A 79 5.51 8.20 4.57
N PHE A 80 4.57 7.42 5.10
CA PHE A 80 3.71 7.85 6.22
C PHE A 80 4.25 7.36 7.57
N SER A 81 5.54 7.03 7.64
CA SER A 81 6.26 6.78 8.91
C SER A 81 6.51 8.05 9.74
N PHE A 82 5.80 9.15 9.48
CA PHE A 82 5.87 10.35 10.33
C PHE A 82 4.97 10.25 11.58
N ASP A 83 3.96 9.38 11.63
CA ASP A 83 2.94 9.40 12.71
C ASP A 83 3.14 8.41 13.88
N HIS A 84 4.27 7.70 13.96
CA HIS A 84 4.71 7.19 15.28
C HIS A 84 5.39 8.29 16.14
N ILE A 85 5.51 9.53 15.62
CA ILE A 85 6.14 10.68 16.30
C ILE A 85 5.10 11.79 16.57
N LEU A 86 3.90 11.42 17.00
CA LEU A 86 3.01 12.34 17.71
C LEU A 86 2.42 11.63 18.95
N ASP A 87 3.28 11.28 19.92
CA ASP A 87 2.95 11.56 21.33
C ASP A 87 4.21 11.68 22.23
N ARG A 88 4.32 12.85 22.89
CA ARG A 88 5.05 13.21 24.11
C ARG A 88 6.51 12.72 24.29
N GLY A 89 7.49 13.57 23.94
CA GLY A 89 8.85 13.34 24.45
C GLY A 89 9.93 14.33 24.07
N GLU A 90 10.20 14.56 22.79
CA GLU A 90 11.44 15.24 22.40
C GLU A 90 11.29 15.98 21.07
N GLN A 91 10.89 17.25 21.18
CA GLN A 91 10.93 18.22 20.09
C GLN A 91 12.14 19.13 20.32
N LEU A 92 13.34 18.62 20.11
CA LEU A 92 14.56 19.43 20.02
C LEU A 92 15.53 18.85 19.00
N GLY A 93 15.83 19.65 17.97
CA GLY A 93 17.10 19.57 17.26
C GLY A 93 17.03 19.32 15.76
N ALA A 94 16.59 20.32 14.99
CA ALA A 94 17.24 20.71 13.73
C ALA A 94 16.67 22.05 13.25
N LEU A 95 17.18 23.13 13.86
CA LEU A 95 17.54 24.33 13.11
C LEU A 95 18.85 24.05 12.37
#